data_AF-A0A536EKH3-F1
#
_entry.id   AF-A0A536EKH3-F1
#
_cell.length_a   1.000
_cell.length_b   1.000
_cell.length_c   1.000
_cell.angle_alpha   90.00
_cell.angle_beta   90.00
_cell.angle_gamma   90.00
#
_symmetry.space_group_name_H-M   'P 1'
#
loop_
_entity.id
_entity.type
_entity.pdbx_description
1 polymer ?
#
loop_
_entity_poly.entity_id
_entity_poly.type
_entity_poly.pdbx_seq_one_letter_code
_entity_poly.pdbx_strand_id
1 'polypeptide(L)' 'MNPALLTLPAAFGLAGASGLNATLPLLIVSLLARLGLVHLASPYDALASDIAFYGLIVL' A
#
# COMPACT_ATOMS: atom_id res chain seq x y z
N MET A 1 2.60 -23.50 12.24
CA MET A 1 2.24 -22.31 11.43
C MET A 1 2.91 -21.11 12.09
N ASN A 2 3.74 -20.35 11.37
CA ASN A 2 4.44 -19.20 11.96
C ASN A 2 3.41 -18.07 12.24
N PRO A 3 3.22 -17.62 13.50
CA PRO A 3 2.25 -16.58 13.82
C PRO A 3 2.51 -15.26 13.08
N ALA A 4 3.76 -14.99 12.69
CA ALA A 4 4.12 -13.83 11.87
C ALA A 4 3.45 -13.81 10.48
N LEU A 5 3.09 -14.97 9.93
CA LEU A 5 2.38 -15.05 8.65
C LEU A 5 0.88 -14.72 8.79
N LEU A 6 0.33 -14.85 10.00
CA LEU A 6 -1.06 -14.48 10.30
C LEU A 6 -1.18 -12.99 10.66
N THR A 7 -0.12 -12.39 11.20
CA THR A 7 -0.11 -10.96 11.55
C THR A 7 0.06 -10.06 10.33
N LEU A 8 0.70 -10.53 9.27
CA LEU A 8 0.93 -9.75 8.05
C LEU A 8 -0.38 -9.29 7.36
N PRO A 9 -1.33 -10.19 7.00
CA PRO A 9 -2.61 -9.77 6.43
C PRO A 9 -3.49 -9.00 7.45
N ALA A 10 -3.36 -9.29 8.76
CA ALA A 10 -4.06 -8.55 9.79
C ALA A 10 -3.57 -7.10 9.92
N ALA A 11 -2.27 -6.87 9.79
CA ALA A 11 -1.68 -5.52 9.79
C ALA A 11 -2.13 -4.71 8.57
N PHE A 12 -2.19 -5.33 7.38
CA PHE A 12 -2.75 -4.70 6.18
C PHE A 12 -4.26 -4.42 6.32
N GLY A 13 -5.02 -5.34 6.92
CA GLY A 13 -6.45 -5.16 7.20
C GLY A 13 -6.73 -4.06 8.22
N LEU A 14 -5.89 -3.94 9.25
CA LEU A 14 -6.01 -2.91 10.31
C LEU A 14 -5.58 -1.53 9.79
N ALA A 15 -4.55 -1.47 8.95
CA ALA A 15 -4.18 -0.28 8.19
C ALA A 15 -5.33 0.20 7.29
N GLY A 16 -5.97 -0.71 6.55
CA GLY A 16 -7.15 -0.40 5.72
C GLY A 16 -8.39 0.01 6.53
N ALA A 17 -8.66 -0.66 7.65
CA ALA A 17 -9.79 -0.36 8.53
C ALA A 17 -9.66 0.99 9.25
N SER A 18 -8.44 1.53 9.36
CA SER A 18 -8.19 2.78 10.06
C SER A 18 -8.64 4.03 9.30
N GLY A 19 -8.86 3.97 7.98
CA GLY A 19 -9.46 5.02 7.13
C GLY A 19 -8.74 6.38 7.03
N LEU A 20 -8.23 6.89 8.16
CA LEU A 20 -7.44 8.11 8.35
C LEU A 20 -5.92 7.87 8.22
N ASN A 21 -5.46 6.60 8.26
CA ASN A 21 -4.04 6.23 8.24
C ASN A 21 -3.73 5.06 7.28
N ALA A 22 -4.50 4.95 6.19
CA ALA A 22 -4.15 4.06 5.07
C ALA A 22 -3.20 4.76 4.07
N THR A 23 -3.10 6.09 4.13
CA THR A 23 -2.26 6.91 3.26
C THR A 23 -0.79 6.56 3.37
N LEU A 24 -0.25 6.41 4.60
CA LEU A 24 1.15 6.04 4.83
C LEU A 24 1.50 4.66 4.25
N PRO A 25 0.76 3.58 4.56
CA PRO A 25 0.97 2.27 3.93
C PRO A 25 0.85 2.32 2.40
N LEU A 26 -0.14 3.01 1.85
CA LEU A 26 -0.32 3.13 0.40
C LEU A 26 0.78 3.98 -0.26
N LEU A 27 1.30 4.99 0.43
CA LEU A 27 2.41 5.81 -0.04
C LEU A 27 3.71 5.00 -0.08
N ILE A 28 3.94 4.16 0.93
CA ILE A 28 5.09 3.23 0.93
C ILE A 28 4.96 2.22 -0.20
N VAL A 29 3.78 1.61 -0.39
CA VAL A 29 3.55 0.64 -1.48
C VAL A 29 3.68 1.31 -2.85
N SER A 30 3.13 2.51 -3.05
CA SER A 30 3.28 3.25 -4.31
C SER A 30 4.72 3.67 -4.59
N LEU A 31 5.49 4.07 -3.56
CA LEU A 31 6.92 4.35 -3.70
C LEU A 31 7.72 3.09 -4.09
N LEU A 32 7.47 1.96 -3.42
CA LEU A 32 8.11 0.68 -3.73
C LEU A 32 7.77 0.19 -5.14
N ALA A 33 6.53 0.40 -5.59
CA ALA A 33 6.10 0.10 -6.95
C ALA A 33 6.80 0.99 -7.99
N ARG A 34 6.93 2.29 -7.73
CA ARG A 34 7.66 3.24 -8.62
C ARG A 34 9.16 2.96 -8.70
N LEU A 35 9.76 2.47 -7.61
CA LEU A 35 11.15 2.02 -7.59
C LEU A 35 11.35 0.66 -8.29
N GLY A 36 10.29 0.01 -8.76
CA GLY A 36 10.34 -1.30 -9.42
C GLY A 36 10.64 -2.46 -8.46
N LEU A 37 10.55 -2.24 -7.15
CA LEU A 37 10.83 -3.25 -6.13
C LEU A 37 9.66 -4.20 -5.91
N VAL A 38 8.45 -3.77 -6.26
CA VAL A 38 7.22 -4.58 -6.17
C VAL A 38 6.41 -4.37 -7.46
N HIS A 39 6.01 -5.47 -8.10
CA HIS A 39 5.06 -5.44 -9.21
C HIS A 39 3.64 -5.61 -8.69
N LEU A 40 2.79 -4.61 -8.92
CA LEU A 40 1.38 -4.67 -8.54
C LEU A 40 0.58 -5.23 -9.71
N ALA A 41 -0.26 -6.23 -9.45
CA ALA A 41 -1.21 -6.72 -10.44
C ALA A 41 -2.36 -5.73 -10.61
N SER A 42 -2.97 -5.68 -11.80
CA SER A 42 -4.19 -4.90 -12.03
C SER A 42 -5.30 -5.32 -11.05
N PRO A 43 -6.06 -4.38 -10.44
CA PRO A 43 -6.07 -2.93 -10.69
C PRO A 43 -5.10 -2.12 -9.82
N TYR A 44 -4.32 -2.77 -8.95
CA TYR A 44 -3.42 -2.09 -8.01
C TYR A 44 -2.22 -1.44 -8.71
N ASP A 45 -1.92 -1.79 -9.96
CA ASP A 45 -0.90 -1.10 -10.76
C ASP A 45 -1.15 0.43 -10.87
N ALA A 46 -2.41 0.86 -10.75
CA ALA A 46 -2.76 2.28 -10.68
C ALA A 46 -2.05 3.03 -9.52
N LEU A 47 -1.64 2.33 -8.46
CA LEU A 47 -0.87 2.90 -7.36
C LEU A 47 0.54 3.35 -7.78
N ALA A 48 1.10 2.80 -8.86
CA ALA A 48 2.37 3.23 -9.43
C ALA A 48 2.25 4.51 -10.29
N SER A 49 1.02 4.92 -10.62
CA SER A 49 0.76 6.14 -11.40
C SER A 49 1.09 7.40 -10.60
N ASP A 50 1.61 8.42 -11.29
CA ASP A 50 1.90 9.73 -10.70
C ASP A 50 0.68 10.32 -9.98
N ILE A 51 -0.51 10.13 -10.55
CA ILE A 51 -1.77 10.65 -10.00
C ILE A 51 -2.07 10.02 -8.63
N ALA A 52 -1.91 8.71 -8.49
CA ALA A 52 -2.14 8.02 -7.23
C ALA A 52 -1.07 8.40 -6.19
N PHE A 53 0.19 8.50 -6.60
CA PHE A 53 1.28 8.90 -5.71
C PHE A 53 1.12 10.33 -5.17
N TYR A 54 0.89 11.32 -6.04
CA TYR A 54 0.67 12.70 -5.60
C TYR A 54 -0.66 12.85 -4.87
N GLY A 55 -1.70 12.10 -5.27
CA GLY A 55 -2.96 12.03 -4.54
C GLY A 55 -2.76 11.57 -3.10
N LEU A 56 -1.91 10.58 -2.85
CA LEU A 56 -1.56 10.10 -1.51
C LEU A 56 -0.65 11.06 -0.74
N ILE A 57 0.15 11.91 -1.40
CA ILE A 57 0.99 12.92 -0.72
C ILE A 57 0.16 14.10 -0.19
N VAL A 58 -0.88 14.49 -0.93
CA VAL A 58 -1.69 15.67 -0.63
C VAL A 58 -2.81 15.38 0.38
N LEU A 59 -3.24 14.12 0.48
CA LEU A 59 -4.32 13.65 1.35
C LEU A 59 -3.90 13.61 2.83
#